data_AF-A0A6N0M251-F1
#
_entry.id   AF-A0A6N0M251-F1
#
_cell.length_a   1.000
_cell.length_b   1.000
_cell.length_c   1.000
_cell.angle_alpha   90.00
_cell.angle_beta   90.00
_cell.angle_gamma   90.00
#
_symmetry.space_group_name_H-M   'P 1'
#
loop_
_entity.id
_entity.type
_entity.pdbx_description
1 polymer ?
#
loop_
_entity_poly.entity_id
_entity_poly.type
_entity_poly.pdbx_seq_one_letter_code
_entity_poly.pdbx_strand_id
1 'polypeptide(L)'
;MQKFRGSIEGGICVRRIEDFVPETERRYFVVSGKAFAALPDEEVPEIVEECAKRIGSQFFSVDVIERRDGTKRIVEIGDGQVSDIVEWTAERFAQLWLR
;
A
#
# COMPACT_ATOMS: atom_id res chain seq x y z
N MET A 1 3.74 31.51 -13.56
CA MET A 1 3.51 30.39 -12.61
C MET A 1 4.55 30.52 -11.50
N GLN A 2 4.16 30.93 -10.29
CA GLN A 2 5.09 31.02 -9.15
C GLN A 2 5.42 29.61 -8.66
N LYS A 3 6.70 29.26 -8.60
CA LYS A 3 7.20 27.91 -8.27
C LYS A 3 7.44 27.69 -6.76
N PHE A 4 7.23 28.71 -5.91
CA PHE A 4 7.33 28.60 -4.45
C PHE A 4 6.58 29.76 -3.79
N ARG A 5 5.67 29.48 -2.85
CA ARG A 5 4.81 30.47 -2.16
C ARG A 5 5.41 31.01 -0.85
N GLY A 6 6.70 30.79 -0.60
CA GLY A 6 7.38 31.26 0.63
C GLY A 6 6.99 30.52 1.90
N SER A 7 6.14 29.50 1.80
CA SER A 7 5.69 28.66 2.90
C SER A 7 5.50 27.22 2.42
N ILE A 8 5.53 26.27 3.36
CA ILE A 8 5.25 24.87 3.09
C ILE A 8 3.73 24.70 3.05
N GLU A 9 3.21 24.20 1.93
CA GLU A 9 1.82 23.79 1.79
C GLU A 9 1.73 22.26 2.00
N GLY A 10 0.77 21.80 2.80
CA GLY A 10 0.65 20.38 3.18
C GLY A 10 1.41 20.05 4.46
N GLY A 11 2.19 18.98 4.46
CA GLY A 11 2.92 18.49 5.64
C GLY A 11 4.29 17.90 5.31
N ILE A 12 5.13 17.77 6.34
CA ILE A 12 6.44 17.13 6.25
C ILE A 12 6.37 15.79 7.00
N CYS A 13 6.72 14.71 6.32
CA CYS A 13 6.89 13.40 6.95
C CYS A 13 8.38 13.08 7.03
N VAL A 14 8.92 12.96 8.25
CA VAL A 14 10.29 12.50 8.50
C VAL A 14 10.24 11.09 9.03
N ARG A 15 10.91 10.16 8.35
CA ARG A 15 10.96 8.74 8.72
C ARG A 15 12.40 8.33 8.96
N ARG A 16 12.61 7.35 9.84
CA ARG A 16 13.91 6.69 9.99
C ARG A 16 14.24 5.96 8.70
N ILE A 17 15.49 6.05 8.25
CA ILE A 17 15.99 5.21 7.16
C ILE A 17 16.12 3.77 7.68
N GLU A 18 15.44 2.83 7.03
CA GLU A 18 15.52 1.40 7.32
C GLU A 18 16.25 0.66 6.18
N ASP A 19 16.87 -0.47 6.52
CA ASP A 19 17.56 -1.35 5.56
C ASP A 19 16.56 -2.37 4.99
N PHE A 20 15.92 -1.98 3.90
CA PHE A 20 14.91 -2.78 3.20
C PHE A 20 15.51 -3.68 2.13
N VAL A 21 14.76 -4.72 1.75
CA VAL A 21 15.02 -5.57 0.59
C VAL A 21 14.07 -5.14 -0.54
N PRO A 22 14.52 -4.28 -1.49
CA PRO A 22 13.63 -3.60 -2.43
C PRO A 22 12.71 -4.51 -3.24
N GLU A 23 13.20 -5.67 -3.66
CA GLU A 23 12.47 -6.67 -4.44
C GLU A 23 11.31 -7.34 -3.68
N THR A 24 11.20 -7.11 -2.37
CA THR A 24 10.11 -7.63 -1.52
C THR A 24 8.94 -6.67 -1.37
N GLU A 25 9.02 -5.47 -1.95
CA GLU A 25 7.90 -4.54 -1.92
C GLU A 25 6.71 -5.13 -2.67
N ARG A 26 5.56 -5.20 -2.00
CA ARG A 26 4.31 -5.76 -2.50
C ARG A 26 3.17 -4.80 -2.19
N ARG A 27 2.26 -4.67 -3.15
CA ARG A 27 1.04 -3.87 -3.01
C ARG A 27 -0.18 -4.75 -2.78
N TYR A 28 -0.94 -4.42 -1.76
CA TYR A 28 -2.22 -5.02 -1.44
C TYR A 28 -3.33 -3.99 -1.60
N PHE A 29 -4.54 -4.44 -1.94
CA PHE A 29 -5.72 -3.59 -1.93
C PHE A 29 -6.69 -4.06 -0.87
N VAL A 30 -7.35 -3.11 -0.22
CA VAL A 30 -8.44 -3.37 0.71
C VAL A 30 -9.72 -2.86 0.09
N VAL A 31 -10.74 -3.71 -0.01
CA VAL A 31 -12.10 -3.36 -0.45
C VAL A 31 -13.08 -3.78 0.63
N SER A 32 -13.88 -2.84 1.12
CA SER A 32 -14.89 -3.06 2.16
C SER A 32 -14.34 -3.81 3.39
N GLY A 33 -13.14 -3.44 3.84
CA GLY A 33 -12.47 -4.03 5.01
C GLY A 33 -11.82 -5.40 4.76
N LYS A 34 -11.85 -5.92 3.52
CA LYS A 34 -11.17 -7.17 3.15
C LYS A 34 -9.92 -6.88 2.33
N ALA A 35 -8.79 -7.42 2.74
CA ALA A 35 -7.53 -7.31 2.02
C ALA A 35 -7.38 -8.37 0.92
N PHE A 36 -6.62 -8.01 -0.12
CA PHE A 36 -6.40 -8.84 -1.30
C PHE A 36 -4.97 -8.71 -1.80
N ALA A 37 -4.37 -9.84 -2.16
CA ALA A 37 -3.10 -9.94 -2.85
C ALA A 37 -3.27 -9.92 -4.38
N ALA A 38 -2.17 -9.58 -5.07
CA ALA A 38 -2.10 -9.56 -6.53
C ALA A 38 -2.44 -10.95 -7.09
N LEU A 39 -1.84 -12.02 -6.56
CA LEU A 39 -2.18 -13.37 -6.99
C LEU A 39 -3.32 -13.97 -6.13
N PRO A 40 -4.26 -14.74 -6.71
CA PRO A 40 -5.37 -15.34 -5.96
C PRO A 40 -4.95 -16.28 -4.82
N ASP A 41 -3.84 -17.00 -4.99
CA ASP A 41 -3.34 -18.00 -4.04
C ASP A 41 -2.22 -17.44 -3.13
N GLU A 42 -1.93 -16.15 -3.24
CA GLU A 42 -0.95 -15.48 -2.38
C GLU A 42 -1.58 -15.09 -1.04
N GLU A 43 -0.87 -15.41 0.03
CA GLU A 43 -1.28 -15.07 1.38
C GLU A 43 -1.15 -13.56 1.63
N VAL A 44 -2.20 -12.96 2.20
CA VAL A 44 -2.14 -11.59 2.67
C VAL A 44 -1.43 -11.56 4.03
N PRO A 45 -0.34 -10.79 4.19
CA PRO A 45 0.37 -10.73 5.47
C PRO A 45 -0.50 -10.17 6.60
N GLU A 46 -0.32 -10.68 7.83
CA GLU A 46 -1.08 -10.26 9.02
C GLU A 46 -1.06 -8.73 9.23
N ILE A 47 0.06 -8.06 8.94
CA ILE A 47 0.18 -6.60 9.08
C ILE A 47 -0.81 -5.84 8.17
N VAL A 48 -1.16 -6.39 7.00
CA VAL A 48 -2.15 -5.83 6.07
C VAL A 48 -3.56 -6.08 6.59
N GLU A 49 -3.84 -7.27 7.10
CA GLU A 49 -5.13 -7.59 7.73
C GLU A 49 -5.40 -6.70 8.96
N GLU A 50 -4.38 -6.46 9.78
CA GLU A 50 -4.47 -5.53 10.91
C GLU A 50 -4.66 -4.08 10.47
N CYS A 51 -4.08 -3.68 9.33
CA CYS A 51 -4.34 -2.38 8.71
C CYS A 51 -5.80 -2.27 8.24
N ALA A 52 -6.31 -3.31 7.55
CA ALA A 52 -7.68 -3.38 7.05
C ALA A 52 -8.74 -3.18 8.15
N LYS A 53 -8.49 -3.74 9.34
CA LYS A 53 -9.39 -3.58 10.51
C LYS A 53 -9.41 -2.17 11.09
N ARG A 54 -8.37 -1.36 10.89
CA ARG A 54 -8.19 -0.04 11.54
C ARG A 54 -8.65 1.13 10.68
N ILE A 55 -8.68 0.94 9.36
CA ILE A 55 -9.00 2.01 8.41
C ILE A 55 -10.45 1.87 7.95
N GLY A 56 -11.26 2.89 8.20
CA GLY A 56 -12.70 2.89 7.85
C GLY A 56 -13.02 3.23 6.39
N SER A 57 -12.01 3.41 5.53
CA SER A 57 -12.23 3.67 4.10
C SER A 57 -12.75 2.42 3.39
N GLN A 58 -13.66 2.60 2.43
CA GLN A 58 -14.17 1.48 1.61
C GLN A 58 -13.12 0.92 0.66
N PHE A 59 -12.14 1.73 0.27
CA PHE A 59 -11.08 1.33 -0.64
C PHE A 59 -9.78 2.08 -0.31
N PHE A 60 -8.67 1.35 -0.33
CA PHE A 60 -7.32 1.89 -0.20
C PHE A 60 -6.27 0.85 -0.61
N SER A 61 -5.05 1.30 -0.88
CA SER A 61 -3.87 0.45 -1.08
C SER A 61 -3.00 0.40 0.17
N VAL A 62 -2.28 -0.71 0.35
CA VAL A 62 -1.29 -0.91 1.41
C VAL A 62 -0.03 -1.48 0.79
N ASP A 63 1.07 -0.75 0.91
CA ASP A 63 2.37 -1.19 0.40
C ASP A 63 3.21 -1.72 1.57
N VAL A 64 3.68 -2.97 1.43
CA VAL A 64 4.46 -3.68 2.44
C VAL A 64 5.81 -4.05 1.87
N ILE A 65 6.86 -3.89 2.65
CA ILE A 65 8.22 -4.30 2.31
C ILE A 65 8.84 -5.07 3.47
N GLU A 66 9.78 -5.96 3.16
CA GLU A 66 10.58 -6.63 4.18
C GLU A 66 11.85 -5.83 4.49
N ARG A 67 12.12 -5.68 5.78
CA ARG A 67 13.43 -5.27 6.29
C ARG A 67 14.39 -6.47 6.23
N ARG A 68 15.70 -6.21 6.13
CA ARG A 68 16.75 -7.25 6.07
C ARG A 68 16.75 -8.23 7.25
N ASP A 69 16.15 -7.88 8.39
CA ASP A 69 15.97 -8.77 9.54
C ASP A 69 14.73 -9.68 9.46
N GLY A 70 14.01 -9.65 8.33
CA GLY A 70 12.79 -10.42 8.09
C GLY A 70 11.50 -9.72 8.58
N THR A 71 11.61 -8.55 9.21
CA THR A 71 10.41 -7.85 9.69
C THR A 71 9.68 -7.15 8.53
N LYS A 72 8.36 -7.38 8.42
CA LYS A 72 7.50 -6.65 7.48
C LYS A 72 7.19 -5.23 7.98
N ARG A 73 7.12 -4.28 7.06
CA ARG A 73 6.78 -2.86 7.31
C ARG A 73 5.75 -2.39 6.30
N ILE A 74 4.70 -1.73 6.78
CA ILE A 74 3.86 -0.90 5.91
C ILE A 74 4.64 0.39 5.63
N VAL A 75 4.89 0.68 4.37
CA VAL A 75 5.62 1.87 3.92
C VAL A 75 4.70 2.95 3.36
N GLU A 76 3.52 2.57 2.89
CA GLU A 76 2.51 3.49 2.39
C GLU A 76 1.09 2.92 2.59
N ILE A 77 0.15 3.83 2.87
CA ILE A 77 -1.29 3.59 2.76
C ILE A 77 -1.82 4.71 1.85
N GLY A 78 -2.34 4.34 0.68
CA GLY A 78 -2.82 5.28 -0.33
C GLY A 78 -4.32 5.16 -0.55
N ASP A 79 -4.94 6.17 -1.16
CA ASP A 79 -6.35 6.14 -1.58
C ASP A 79 -6.61 5.21 -2.80
N GLY A 80 -5.59 4.44 -3.18
CA GLY A 80 -5.61 3.53 -4.32
C GLY A 80 -5.40 4.21 -5.66
N GLN A 81 -5.05 5.50 -5.68
CA GLN A 81 -4.44 6.09 -6.86
C GLN A 81 -3.05 5.47 -7.06
N VAL A 82 -2.91 4.71 -8.14
CA VAL A 82 -1.65 4.04 -8.48
C VAL A 82 -1.01 4.71 -9.68
N SER A 83 0.28 5.08 -9.56
CA SER A 83 1.08 5.53 -10.71
C SER A 83 1.52 4.37 -11.61
N ASP A 84 1.56 3.15 -11.05
CA ASP A 84 1.87 1.90 -11.72
C ASP A 84 1.16 0.73 -11.02
N ILE A 85 0.84 -0.32 -11.76
CA ILE A 85 0.04 -1.47 -11.32
C ILE A 85 0.96 -2.61 -10.85
N VAL A 86 1.99 -2.29 -10.06
CA VAL A 86 3.05 -3.23 -9.58
C VAL A 86 2.47 -4.62 -9.29
N GLU A 87 2.79 -5.61 -10.14
CA GLU A 87 2.31 -7.01 -10.12
C GLU A 87 0.82 -7.27 -10.35
N TRP A 88 -0.02 -6.25 -10.32
CA TRP A 88 -1.46 -6.34 -10.56
C TRP A 88 -1.79 -6.26 -12.06
N THR A 89 -2.61 -7.18 -12.55
CA THR A 89 -3.28 -6.98 -13.84
C THR A 89 -4.58 -6.20 -13.65
N ALA A 90 -5.01 -5.50 -14.70
CA ALA A 90 -6.28 -4.77 -14.68
C ALA A 90 -7.47 -5.72 -14.43
N GLU A 91 -7.43 -6.93 -15.01
CA GLU A 91 -8.46 -7.95 -14.85
C GLU A 91 -8.55 -8.42 -13.40
N ARG A 92 -7.41 -8.67 -12.76
CA ARG A 92 -7.36 -9.09 -11.36
C ARG A 92 -7.84 -7.99 -10.43
N PHE A 93 -7.45 -6.75 -10.69
CA PHE A 93 -7.95 -5.61 -9.93
C PHE A 93 -9.47 -5.45 -10.09
N ALA A 94 -10.00 -5.59 -11.31
CA ALA A 94 -11.44 -5.54 -11.56
C ALA A 94 -12.22 -6.63 -10.80
N GLN A 95 -11.64 -7.83 -10.65
CA GLN A 95 -12.27 -8.93 -9.89
C GLN A 95 -12.47 -8.62 -8.41
N LEU A 96 -11.73 -7.68 -7.82
CA LEU A 96 -11.92 -7.26 -6.43
C LEU A 96 -13.33 -6.72 -6.17
N TRP A 97 -13.94 -6.15 -7.20
CA TRP A 97 -15.22 -5.44 -7.16
C TRP A 97 -16.43 -6.31 -7.56
N LEU A 98 -16.20 -7.56 -8.00
CA LEU A 98 -17.26 -8.47 -8.45
C LEU A 98 -17.88 -9.28 -7.31
N ARG A 99 -17.73 -8.83 -6.06
CA ARG A 99 -18.23 -9.51 -4.86
C ARG A 99 -19.48 -8.87 -4.31
#